data_AF-A0A645IWH7-F1
#
_entry.id   AF-A0A645IWH7-F1
#
_cell.length_a   1.000
_cell.length_b   1.000
_cell.length_c   1.000
_cell.angle_alpha   90.00
_cell.angle_beta   90.00
_cell.angle_gamma   90.00
#
_symmetry.space_group_name_H-M   'P 1'
#
loop_
_entity.id
_entity.type
_entity.pdbx_description
1 polymer ?
#
loop_
_entity_poly.entity_id
_entity_poly.type
_entity_poly.pdbx_seq_one_letter_code
_entity_poly.pdbx_strand_id
1 'polypeptide(L)'
;MMRMENLQQKGHLQLNKNTMLELDEFHHLILKSGMIPAYNAKFFYVLPLITQFRKKADEGLSDIELCFSFQYGFLMLKLQKAEITEETLRTQEEISKFMVLLAKNYHAHKNGELDLE
;
A
#
# COMPACT_ATOMS: atom_id res chain seq x y z
N MET A 1 3.64 -22.51 -10.81
CA MET A 1 2.67 -21.46 -10.46
C MET A 1 2.47 -20.49 -11.63
N MET A 2 3.44 -19.62 -11.98
CA MET A 2 3.32 -18.71 -13.15
C MET A 2 3.03 -19.40 -14.49
N ARG A 3 3.59 -20.60 -14.73
CA ARG A 3 3.27 -21.39 -15.93
C ARG A 3 1.83 -21.89 -15.98
N MET A 4 1.25 -22.19 -14.81
CA MET A 4 -0.11 -22.72 -14.68
C MET A 4 -1.16 -21.61 -14.79
N GLU A 5 -0.83 -20.41 -14.30
CA GLU A 5 -1.69 -19.22 -14.38
C GLU A 5 -1.53 -18.43 -15.69
N ASN A 6 -0.70 -18.90 -16.63
CA ASN A 6 -0.37 -18.21 -17.89
C ASN A 6 0.23 -16.79 -17.73
N LEU A 7 0.80 -16.48 -16.56
CA LEU A 7 1.39 -15.18 -16.23
C LEU A 7 2.91 -15.13 -16.49
N GLN A 8 3.39 -15.91 -17.45
CA GLN A 8 4.82 -16.09 -17.68
C GLN A 8 5.50 -14.84 -18.25
N GLN A 9 4.74 -14.00 -18.96
CA GLN A 9 5.26 -12.81 -19.63
C GLN A 9 4.78 -11.50 -19.00
N LYS A 10 3.55 -11.46 -18.46
CA LYS A 10 2.93 -10.28 -17.85
C LYS A 10 1.92 -10.68 -16.77
N GLY A 11 1.83 -9.86 -15.72
CA GLY A 11 0.82 -9.93 -14.67
C GLY A 11 1.30 -10.51 -13.34
N HIS A 12 0.63 -10.12 -12.26
CA HIS A 12 0.94 -10.59 -10.92
C HIS A 12 0.30 -11.95 -10.66
N LEU A 13 1.06 -12.85 -10.02
CA LEU A 13 0.55 -14.11 -9.47
C LEU A 13 -0.77 -13.88 -8.77
N GLN A 14 -1.73 -14.80 -8.93
CA GLN A 14 -3.06 -14.64 -8.35
C GLN A 14 -2.99 -14.46 -6.83
N LEU A 15 -2.05 -15.12 -6.16
CA LEU A 15 -1.77 -14.94 -4.74
C LEU A 15 -1.49 -13.47 -4.37
N ASN A 16 -0.71 -12.76 -5.19
CA ASN A 16 -0.37 -11.36 -4.92
C ASN A 16 -1.61 -10.47 -5.11
N LYS A 17 -2.44 -10.74 -6.11
CA LYS A 17 -3.69 -10.01 -6.32
C LYS A 17 -4.65 -10.20 -5.15
N ASN A 18 -4.81 -11.43 -4.70
CA ASN A 18 -5.66 -11.75 -3.55
C ASN A 18 -5.14 -11.04 -2.29
N THR A 19 -3.82 -11.06 -2.07
CA THR A 19 -3.21 -10.36 -0.92
C THR A 19 -3.45 -8.84 -1.00
N MET A 20 -3.34 -8.24 -2.19
CA MET A 20 -3.64 -6.81 -2.36
C MET A 20 -5.11 -6.51 -2.09
N LEU A 21 -6.02 -7.32 -2.62
CA LEU A 21 -7.46 -7.18 -2.37
C LEU A 21 -7.78 -7.27 -0.88
N GLU A 22 -7.22 -8.26 -0.17
CA GLU A 22 -7.44 -8.41 1.28
C GLU A 22 -6.92 -7.21 2.08
N LEU A 23 -5.77 -6.65 1.72
CA LEU A 23 -5.23 -5.47 2.38
C LEU A 23 -6.07 -4.22 2.10
N ASP A 24 -6.63 -4.10 0.90
CA ASP A 24 -7.50 -3.00 0.49
C ASP A 24 -8.87 -3.07 1.18
N GLU A 25 -9.47 -4.25 1.22
CA GLU A 25 -10.70 -4.50 1.99
C GLU A 25 -10.50 -4.20 3.48
N PHE A 26 -9.39 -4.66 4.05
CA PHE A 26 -9.04 -4.36 5.43
C PHE A 26 -8.79 -2.87 5.68
N HIS A 27 -8.11 -2.18 4.76
CA HIS A 27 -7.94 -0.74 4.81
C HIS A 27 -9.29 -0.02 4.91
N HIS A 28 -10.25 -0.38 4.05
CA HIS A 28 -11.60 0.18 4.09
C HIS A 28 -12.37 -0.18 5.35
N LEU A 29 -12.22 -1.40 5.87
CA LEU A 29 -12.82 -1.83 7.13
C LEU A 29 -12.34 -0.98 8.31
N ILE A 30 -11.03 -0.74 8.44
CA ILE A 30 -10.49 0.12 9.50
C ILE A 30 -11.07 1.53 9.38
N LEU A 31 -11.04 2.12 8.18
CA LEU A 31 -11.53 3.48 7.97
C LEU A 31 -13.01 3.62 8.33
N LYS A 32 -13.82 2.63 7.94
CA LYS A 32 -15.26 2.59 8.24
C LYS A 32 -15.55 2.40 9.72
N SER A 33 -14.78 1.55 10.41
CA SER A 33 -14.96 1.28 11.85
C SER A 33 -14.68 2.52 12.71
N GLY A 34 -13.71 3.37 12.30
CA GLY A 34 -13.25 4.48 13.13
C GLY A 34 -12.45 4.07 14.38
N MET A 35 -12.24 2.77 14.61
CA MET A 35 -11.72 2.23 15.88
C MET A 35 -10.22 2.39 16.06
N ILE A 36 -9.49 2.75 15.00
CA ILE A 36 -8.03 2.93 15.04
C ILE A 36 -7.67 4.39 14.67
N PRO A 37 -7.83 5.36 15.58
CA PRO A 37 -7.59 6.78 15.30
C PRO A 37 -6.18 7.07 14.76
N ALA A 38 -5.18 6.36 15.26
CA ALA A 38 -3.79 6.52 14.80
C ALA A 38 -3.63 6.12 13.32
N TYR A 39 -4.31 5.06 12.88
CA TYR A 39 -4.31 4.64 11.48
C TYR A 39 -5.03 5.66 10.60
N ASN A 40 -6.24 6.07 11.01
CA ASN A 40 -7.06 7.02 10.27
C ASN A 40 -6.35 8.37 10.11
N ALA A 41 -5.79 8.90 11.21
CA ALA A 41 -5.01 10.13 11.18
C ALA A 41 -3.81 10.03 10.24
N LYS A 42 -3.10 8.90 10.27
CA LYS A 42 -1.97 8.67 9.36
C LYS A 42 -2.42 8.58 7.90
N PHE A 43 -3.53 7.91 7.61
CA PHE A 43 -4.10 7.83 6.27
C PHE A 43 -4.45 9.23 5.74
N PHE A 44 -5.19 10.03 6.50
CA PHE A 44 -5.54 11.39 6.09
C PHE A 44 -4.31 12.28 5.88
N TYR A 45 -3.25 12.07 6.65
CA TYR A 45 -1.98 12.76 6.44
C TYR A 45 -1.31 12.39 5.10
N VAL A 46 -1.33 11.12 4.71
CA VAL A 46 -0.71 10.67 3.44
C VAL A 46 -1.63 10.76 2.23
N LEU A 47 -2.95 10.95 2.42
CA LEU A 47 -3.94 11.03 1.34
C LEU A 47 -3.60 12.07 0.26
N PRO A 48 -3.09 13.27 0.57
CA PRO A 48 -2.63 14.21 -0.46
C PRO A 48 -1.50 13.65 -1.32
N LEU A 49 -0.57 12.87 -0.74
CA LEU A 49 0.54 12.22 -1.46
C LEU A 49 0.00 11.13 -2.39
N ILE A 50 -0.91 10.29 -1.89
CA ILE A 50 -1.57 9.24 -2.67
C ILE A 50 -2.34 9.84 -3.86
N THR A 51 -3.06 10.95 -3.62
CA THR A 51 -3.78 11.68 -4.68
C THR A 51 -2.82 12.21 -5.76
N GLN A 52 -1.61 12.64 -5.38
CA GLN A 52 -0.59 13.04 -6.37
C GLN A 52 -0.09 11.85 -7.18
N PHE A 53 0.13 10.70 -6.55
CA PHE A 53 0.55 9.48 -7.25
C PHE A 53 -0.53 9.01 -8.24
N ARG A 54 -1.80 9.06 -7.83
CA ARG A 54 -2.95 8.70 -8.65
C ARG A 54 -3.00 9.46 -9.98
N LYS A 55 -2.61 10.74 -9.99
CA LYS A 55 -2.54 11.55 -11.22
C LYS A 55 -1.51 11.06 -12.24
N LYS A 56 -0.53 10.26 -11.81
CA LYS A 56 0.57 9.74 -12.63
C LYS A 56 0.47 8.23 -12.87
N ALA A 57 -0.52 7.58 -12.28
CA ALA A 57 -0.69 6.13 -12.32
C ALA A 57 -1.76 5.73 -13.34
N ASP A 58 -1.83 4.43 -13.64
CA ASP A 58 -2.91 3.87 -14.44
C ASP A 58 -4.26 3.98 -13.71
N GLU A 59 -5.33 4.06 -14.48
CA GLU A 59 -6.69 4.10 -13.93
C GLU A 59 -7.02 2.81 -13.18
N GLY A 60 -7.80 2.93 -12.10
CA GLY A 60 -8.33 1.79 -11.34
C GLY A 60 -7.46 1.25 -10.21
N LEU A 61 -6.26 1.79 -9.97
CA LEU A 61 -5.45 1.37 -8.82
C LEU A 61 -6.05 1.81 -7.49
N SER A 62 -6.02 0.91 -6.50
CA SER A 62 -6.42 1.21 -5.12
C SER A 62 -5.38 2.11 -4.41
N ASP A 63 -5.74 2.71 -3.28
CA ASP A 63 -4.80 3.53 -2.49
C ASP A 63 -3.61 2.71 -1.96
N ILE A 64 -3.86 1.44 -1.59
CA ILE A 64 -2.83 0.51 -1.14
C ILE A 64 -1.93 0.12 -2.32
N GLU A 65 -2.49 -0.18 -3.48
CA GLU A 65 -1.72 -0.49 -4.69
C GLU A 65 -0.84 0.68 -5.15
N LEU A 66 -1.33 1.92 -5.02
CA LEU A 66 -0.53 3.13 -5.27
C LEU A 66 0.65 3.24 -4.30
N CYS A 67 0.45 2.95 -3.02
CA CYS A 67 1.52 2.95 -2.03
C CYS A 67 2.60 1.91 -2.37
N PHE A 68 2.20 0.69 -2.77
CA PHE A 68 3.15 -0.34 -3.22
C PHE A 68 3.88 0.07 -4.49
N SER A 69 3.16 0.62 -5.47
CA SER A 69 3.73 1.09 -6.73
C SER A 69 4.77 2.19 -6.49
N PHE A 70 4.49 3.12 -5.58
CA PHE A 70 5.44 4.16 -5.17
C PHE A 70 6.68 3.56 -4.49
N GLN A 71 6.53 2.63 -3.54
CA GLN A 71 7.67 2.00 -2.86
C GLN A 71 8.56 1.22 -3.85
N TYR A 72 7.94 0.54 -4.82
CA TYR A 72 8.67 -0.11 -5.90
C TYR A 72 9.42 0.90 -6.78
N GLY A 73 8.77 2.00 -7.18
CA GLY A 73 9.42 3.08 -7.94
C GLY A 73 10.60 3.68 -7.19
N PHE A 74 10.47 3.91 -5.89
CA PHE A 74 11.56 4.36 -5.04
C PHE A 74 12.72 3.36 -4.98
N LEU A 75 12.43 2.06 -4.86
CA LEU A 75 13.45 1.01 -4.92
C LEU A 75 14.18 1.04 -6.27
N MET A 76 13.47 1.23 -7.38
CA MET A 76 14.09 1.33 -8.72
C MET A 76 15.05 2.52 -8.80
N LEU A 77 14.66 3.69 -8.30
CA LEU A 77 15.55 4.86 -8.23
C LEU A 77 16.84 4.55 -7.45
N LYS A 78 16.73 3.85 -6.32
CA LYS A 78 17.89 3.43 -5.53
C LYS A 78 18.81 2.48 -6.29
N LEU A 79 18.24 1.47 -6.97
CA LEU A 79 19.03 0.51 -7.75
C LEU A 79 19.73 1.17 -8.93
N GLN A 80 19.10 2.16 -9.55
CA GLN A 80 19.67 2.99 -10.61
C GLN A 80 20.71 3.99 -10.09
N LYS A 81 20.89 4.11 -8.77
CA LYS A 81 21.73 5.13 -8.12
C LYS A 81 21.35 6.55 -8.56
N ALA A 82 20.08 6.78 -8.83
CA ALA A 82 19.56 8.10 -9.16
C ALA A 82 19.68 9.03 -7.94
N GLU A 83 19.79 10.33 -8.18
CA GLU A 83 19.72 11.33 -7.12
C GLU A 83 18.30 11.35 -6.55
N ILE A 84 18.18 11.21 -5.22
CA ILE A 84 16.89 11.20 -4.53
C ILE A 84 16.80 12.49 -3.70
N THR A 85 15.81 13.31 -4.00
CA THR A 85 15.57 14.56 -3.28
C THR A 85 15.12 14.31 -1.84
N GLU A 86 15.37 15.28 -0.94
CA GLU A 86 14.87 15.20 0.44
C GLU A 86 13.34 15.06 0.50
N GLU A 87 12.62 15.73 -0.39
CA GLU A 87 11.17 15.63 -0.48
C GLU A 87 10.70 14.20 -0.80
N THR A 88 11.41 13.53 -1.73
CA THR A 88 11.12 12.13 -2.08
C THR A 88 11.42 11.20 -0.92
N LEU A 89 12.51 11.45 -0.18
CA LEU A 89 12.84 10.68 1.03
C LEU A 89 11.79 10.83 2.12
N ARG A 90 11.35 12.05 2.40
CA ARG A 90 10.29 12.32 3.40
C ARG A 90 8.98 11.67 2.97
N THR A 91 8.61 11.81 1.71
CA THR A 91 7.42 11.15 1.14
C THR A 91 7.50 9.63 1.34
N GLN A 92 8.65 9.04 1.05
CA GLN A 92 8.86 7.61 1.22
C GLN A 92 8.77 7.14 2.66
N GLU A 93 9.34 7.91 3.58
CA GLU A 93 9.26 7.65 5.01
C GLU A 93 7.80 7.69 5.51
N GLU A 94 7.04 8.69 5.08
CA GLU A 94 5.65 8.85 5.52
C GLU A 94 4.72 7.76 4.98
N ILE A 95 4.89 7.37 3.71
CA ILE A 95 4.20 6.20 3.13
C ILE A 95 4.65 4.92 3.84
N SER A 96 5.94 4.74 4.12
CA SER A 96 6.43 3.54 4.82
C SER A 96 5.82 3.40 6.21
N LYS A 97 5.76 4.49 6.99
CA LYS A 97 5.08 4.50 8.30
C LYS A 97 3.60 4.14 8.19
N PHE A 98 2.90 4.63 7.17
CA PHE A 98 1.50 4.25 6.91
C PHE A 98 1.36 2.74 6.64
N MET A 99 2.22 2.20 5.77
CA MET A 99 2.22 0.77 5.44
C MET A 99 2.55 -0.12 6.65
N VAL A 100 3.43 0.33 7.55
CA VAL A 100 3.72 -0.37 8.82
C VAL A 100 2.48 -0.44 9.71
N LEU A 101 1.70 0.65 9.81
CA LEU A 101 0.45 0.63 10.56
C LEU A 101 -0.58 -0.30 9.91
N LEU A 102 -0.71 -0.30 8.58
CA LEU A 102 -1.58 -1.24 7.87
C LEU A 102 -1.20 -2.68 8.20
N ALA A 103 0.08 -3.04 8.03
CA ALA A 103 0.56 -4.39 8.28
C ALA A 103 0.34 -4.83 9.73
N LYS A 104 0.68 -3.97 10.69
CA LYS A 104 0.50 -4.27 12.12
C LYS A 104 -0.96 -4.57 12.46
N ASN A 105 -1.89 -3.70 12.03
CA ASN A 105 -3.30 -3.89 12.34
C ASN A 105 -3.89 -5.08 11.57
N TYR A 106 -3.43 -5.34 10.34
CA TYR A 106 -3.87 -6.49 9.55
C TYR A 106 -3.50 -7.81 10.23
N HIS A 107 -2.26 -7.92 10.72
CA HIS A 107 -1.83 -9.08 11.48
C HIS A 107 -2.64 -9.28 12.76
N ALA A 108 -2.91 -8.20 13.52
CA ALA A 108 -3.75 -8.26 14.70
C ALA A 108 -5.17 -8.74 14.37
N HIS A 109 -5.79 -8.23 13.30
CA HIS A 109 -7.12 -8.68 12.86
C HIS A 109 -7.08 -10.16 12.45
N LYS A 110 -6.11 -10.59 11.63
CA LYS A 110 -6.01 -11.99 11.20
C LYS A 110 -5.80 -12.97 12.36
N ASN A 111 -5.17 -12.53 13.45
CA ASN A 111 -4.98 -13.32 14.66
C ASN A 111 -6.20 -13.29 15.61
N GLY A 112 -7.23 -12.50 15.31
CA GLY A 112 -8.39 -12.30 16.19
C GLY A 112 -8.11 -11.39 17.40
N GLU A 113 -7.01 -10.63 17.37
CA GLU A 113 -6.61 -9.69 18.43
C GLU A 113 -7.25 -8.30 18.24
N LEU A 114 -7.84 -8.05 17.08
CA LEU A 114 -8.47 -6.79 16.70
C LEU A 114 -9.82 -7.08 16.03
N ASP A 115 -10.88 -6.63 16.69
CA ASP A 115 -12.24 -6.67 16.18
C ASP A 115 -12.65 -5.27 15.68
N LEU A 116 -13.26 -5.22 14.51
CA LEU A 116 -13.63 -3.99 13.79
C LEU A 116 -15.12 -3.97 13.39
N GLU A 117 -15.91 -4.96 13.84
CA GLU A 117 -17.36 -5.04 13.65
C GLU A 117 -18.16 -4.35 14.78
#